data_AF-A0A965XRK4-F1
#
_entry.id   AF-A0A965XRK4-F1
#
_cell.length_a   1.000
_cell.length_b   1.000
_cell.length_c   1.000
_cell.angle_alpha   90.00
_cell.angle_beta   90.00
_cell.angle_gamma   90.00
#
_symmetry.space_group_name_H-M   'P 1'
#
loop_
_entity.id
_entity.type
_entity.pdbx_description
1 polymer ?
#
loop_
_entity_poly.entity_id
_entity_poly.type
_entity_poly.pdbx_seq_one_letter_code
_entity_poly.pdbx_strand_id
1 'polypeptide(L)'
;MASTLTVSVTETLTLDGDNLGAVRSLTYTDVNYAYRQTLNVATGSMQTLLTMGAAPAGGTIVRANFRYARFRNADATNYVTLRLQKTGAETAYIKLDPGEFFVLSHPAIEVDTAGGAFAAFNDLDTIAAEANTAACKVEIFVATA
;
A
#
# COMPACT_ATOMS: atom_id res chain seq x y z
N MET A 1 17.49 7.94 16.97
CA MET A 1 17.54 9.15 16.12
C MET A 1 16.56 8.93 14.99
N ALA A 2 15.63 9.87 14.76
CA ALA A 2 14.71 9.78 13.63
C ALA A 2 15.43 10.21 12.34
N SER A 3 15.10 9.55 11.23
CA SER A 3 15.64 9.80 9.89
C SER A 3 14.56 10.39 8.99
N THR A 4 14.98 10.95 7.86
CA THR A 4 14.06 11.50 6.86
C THR A 4 13.84 10.52 5.71
N LEU A 5 12.59 10.20 5.39
CA LEU A 5 12.20 9.53 4.15
C LEU A 5 11.67 10.57 3.17
N THR A 6 12.30 10.70 2.00
CA THR A 6 11.75 11.46 0.87
C THR A 6 11.29 10.49 -0.19
N VAL A 7 10.00 10.54 -0.54
CA VAL A 7 9.40 9.76 -1.62
C VAL A 7 9.15 10.69 -2.79
N SER A 8 9.65 10.34 -3.98
CA SER A 8 9.39 11.08 -5.20
C SER A 8 8.66 10.20 -6.21
N VAL A 9 7.59 10.74 -6.79
CA VAL A 9 6.98 10.23 -8.02
C VAL A 9 7.53 11.07 -9.17
N THR A 10 8.08 10.40 -10.18
CA THR A 10 8.64 11.03 -11.36
C THR A 10 7.93 10.46 -12.59
N GLU A 11 7.27 11.32 -13.35
CA GLU A 11 6.76 10.99 -14.68
C GLU A 11 7.67 11.61 -15.74
N THR A 12 7.97 10.85 -16.80
CA THR A 12 8.61 11.35 -18.01
C THR A 12 7.68 11.10 -19.18
N LEU A 13 7.25 12.17 -19.85
CA LEU A 13 6.33 12.08 -20.98
C LEU A 13 6.66 13.16 -22.00
N THR A 14 6.85 12.74 -23.25
CA THR A 14 6.82 13.64 -24.40
C THR A 14 5.54 13.35 -25.19
N LEU A 15 4.70 14.37 -25.36
CA LEU A 15 3.47 14.28 -26.13
C LEU A 15 3.46 15.39 -27.18
N ASP A 16 3.36 15.01 -28.45
CA ASP A 16 3.40 15.93 -29.60
C ASP A 16 4.62 16.87 -29.62
N GLY A 17 5.73 16.42 -29.02
CA GLY A 17 6.98 17.19 -28.90
C GLY A 17 7.11 18.00 -27.61
N ASP A 18 6.03 18.17 -26.84
CA ASP A 18 6.04 18.87 -25.56
C ASP A 18 6.39 17.92 -24.41
N ASN A 19 7.20 18.41 -23.48
CA ASN A 19 7.50 17.68 -22.24
C ASN A 19 6.41 17.94 -21.20
N LEU A 20 5.68 16.88 -20.85
CA LEU A 20 4.66 16.87 -19.81
C LEU A 20 5.10 16.14 -18.54
N GLY A 21 6.36 15.70 -18.47
CA GLY A 21 6.92 15.05 -17.28
C GLY A 21 6.93 15.95 -16.05
N ALA A 22 6.83 15.36 -14.88
CA ALA A 22 6.82 16.07 -13.60
C ALA A 22 7.53 15.26 -12.51
N VAL A 23 7.89 15.98 -11.44
CA VAL A 23 8.34 15.37 -10.18
C VAL A 23 7.48 15.91 -9.05
N ARG A 24 7.01 15.01 -8.18
CA ARG A 24 6.28 15.32 -6.95
C ARG A 24 6.93 14.57 -5.79
N SER A 25 7.30 15.30 -4.74
CA SER A 25 7.98 14.73 -3.58
C SER A 25 7.16 14.95 -2.30
N LEU A 26 7.19 13.95 -1.43
CA LEU A 26 6.64 13.99 -0.08
C LEU A 26 7.72 13.54 0.91
N THR A 27 7.91 14.31 1.99
CA THR A 27 8.96 14.10 2.97
C THR A 27 8.37 13.82 4.35
N TYR A 28 8.83 12.72 4.97
CA TYR A 28 8.53 12.34 6.34
C TYR A 28 9.80 12.48 7.17
N THR A 29 9.82 13.39 8.15
CA THR A 29 11.05 13.76 8.88
C THR A 29 11.32 12.94 10.13
N ASP A 30 10.38 12.08 10.52
CA ASP A 30 10.33 11.43 11.82
C ASP A 30 10.38 9.90 11.75
N VAL A 31 10.96 9.32 10.70
CA VAL A 31 11.02 7.85 10.51
C VAL A 31 12.02 7.22 11.47
N ASN A 32 11.58 6.33 12.36
CA ASN A 32 12.43 5.59 13.29
C ASN A 32 12.66 4.12 12.88
N TYR A 33 11.79 3.60 12.01
CA TYR A 33 11.79 2.20 11.59
C TYR A 33 11.23 2.09 10.18
N ALA A 34 11.85 1.24 9.39
CA ALA A 34 11.34 0.86 8.08
C ALA A 34 11.75 -0.58 7.79
N TYR A 35 10.93 -1.28 7.03
CA TYR A 35 11.27 -2.61 6.55
C TYR A 35 10.94 -2.76 5.07
N ARG A 36 11.69 -3.63 4.42
CA ARG A 36 11.44 -4.10 3.06
C ARG A 36 11.43 -5.61 3.07
N GLN A 37 10.38 -6.21 2.49
CA GLN A 37 10.25 -7.64 2.39
C GLN A 37 9.69 -8.01 1.02
N THR A 38 10.01 -9.21 0.55
CA THR A 38 9.35 -9.81 -0.62
C THR A 38 8.68 -11.09 -0.15
N LEU A 39 7.39 -11.21 -0.41
CA LEU A 39 6.57 -12.37 -0.06
C LEU A 39 6.12 -13.10 -1.31
N ASN A 40 6.02 -14.43 -1.22
CA ASN A 40 5.39 -15.23 -2.25
C ASN A 40 3.91 -15.38 -1.89
N VAL A 41 3.06 -14.63 -2.59
CA VAL A 41 1.62 -14.65 -2.41
C VAL A 41 1.05 -15.76 -3.27
N ALA A 42 0.34 -16.70 -2.67
CA ALA A 42 -0.31 -17.85 -3.28
C ALA A 42 -1.73 -17.53 -3.76
N THR A 43 -2.31 -18.50 -4.45
CA THR A 43 -3.70 -18.50 -4.90
C THR A 43 -4.62 -19.12 -3.84
N GLY A 44 -5.92 -18.80 -3.89
CA GLY A 44 -6.98 -19.52 -3.18
C GLY A 44 -7.30 -18.98 -1.79
N SER A 45 -6.50 -18.06 -1.26
CA SER A 45 -6.86 -17.31 -0.05
C SER A 45 -6.04 -16.02 0.10
N MET A 46 -6.65 -15.03 0.75
CA MET A 46 -5.99 -13.77 1.12
C MET A 46 -4.93 -14.00 2.20
N GLN A 47 -3.71 -13.54 1.93
CA GLN A 47 -2.58 -13.58 2.86
C GLN A 47 -2.28 -12.17 3.38
N THR A 48 -2.29 -12.00 4.69
CA THR A 48 -1.99 -10.71 5.32
C THR A 48 -0.55 -10.27 5.05
N LEU A 49 -0.39 -9.08 4.48
CA LEU A 49 0.90 -8.44 4.19
C LEU A 49 1.29 -7.40 5.25
N LEU A 50 0.29 -6.72 5.82
CA LEU A 50 0.46 -5.69 6.84
C LEU A 50 -0.72 -5.72 7.82
N THR A 51 -0.42 -5.65 9.11
CA THR A 51 -1.41 -5.45 10.18
C THR A 51 -1.18 -4.09 10.83
N MET A 52 -2.26 -3.38 11.13
CA MET A 52 -2.27 -2.08 11.76
C MET A 52 -3.19 -2.08 12.98
N GLY A 53 -2.85 -1.28 13.99
CA GLY A 53 -3.62 -1.19 15.23
C GLY A 53 -3.39 0.11 15.99
N ALA A 54 -4.14 0.30 17.06
CA ALA A 54 -4.02 1.48 17.93
C ALA A 54 -2.88 1.37 18.96
N ALA A 55 -2.42 0.16 19.25
CA ALA A 55 -1.39 -0.12 20.24
C ALA A 55 -0.28 -1.03 19.67
N PRO A 56 0.94 -0.98 20.23
CA PRO A 56 2.02 -1.86 19.82
C PRO A 56 1.67 -3.33 20.08
N ALA A 57 1.86 -4.17 19.06
CA ALA A 57 1.75 -5.62 19.14
C ALA A 57 2.74 -6.26 18.16
N GLY A 58 3.07 -7.54 18.36
CA GLY A 58 3.99 -8.26 17.48
C GLY A 58 3.51 -8.23 16.02
N GLY A 59 4.35 -7.73 15.10
CA GLY A 59 4.02 -7.64 13.66
C GLY A 59 2.95 -6.60 13.30
N THR A 60 2.56 -5.73 14.23
CA THR A 60 1.54 -4.69 14.01
C THR A 60 2.17 -3.31 13.98
N ILE A 61 1.83 -2.52 12.96
CA ILE A 61 2.17 -1.10 12.90
C ILE A 61 1.13 -0.28 13.66
N VAL A 62 1.59 0.59 14.57
CA VAL A 62 0.72 1.56 15.22
C VAL A 62 0.28 2.60 14.18
N ARG A 63 -1.04 2.76 13.96
CA ARG A 63 -1.57 3.66 12.91
C ARG A 63 -1.06 5.09 13.02
N ALA A 64 -0.98 5.63 14.25
CA ALA A 64 -0.46 6.98 14.49
C ALA A 64 1.01 7.15 14.05
N ASN A 65 1.76 6.05 14.00
CA ASN A 65 3.17 6.04 13.58
C ASN A 65 3.33 5.66 12.10
N PHE A 66 2.28 5.26 11.40
CA PHE A 66 2.37 4.98 9.96
C PHE A 66 2.81 6.24 9.21
N ARG A 67 3.76 6.10 8.29
CA ARG A 67 4.17 7.18 7.39
C ARG A 67 3.93 6.82 5.94
N TYR A 68 4.34 5.62 5.54
CA TYR A 68 4.32 5.24 4.13
C TYR A 68 4.30 3.72 3.96
N ALA A 69 3.57 3.23 2.96
CA ALA A 69 3.71 1.88 2.44
C ALA A 69 3.68 1.83 0.91
N ARG A 70 4.43 0.91 0.34
CA ARG A 70 4.40 0.57 -1.09
C ARG A 70 4.31 -0.94 -1.26
N PHE A 71 3.39 -1.37 -2.11
CA PHE A 71 3.18 -2.75 -2.51
C PHE A 71 3.39 -2.85 -4.01
N ARG A 72 4.24 -3.77 -4.47
CA ARG A 72 4.48 -3.96 -5.90
C ARG A 72 4.30 -5.42 -6.28
N ASN A 73 3.57 -5.66 -7.36
CA ASN A 73 3.54 -6.96 -8.01
C ASN A 73 4.83 -7.11 -8.84
N ALA A 74 5.78 -7.90 -8.34
CA ALA A 74 7.03 -8.22 -9.03
C ALA A 74 6.93 -9.49 -9.88
N ASP A 75 5.73 -10.07 -10.01
CA ASP A 75 5.45 -11.09 -11.01
C ASP A 75 5.45 -10.49 -12.43
N ALA A 76 5.61 -11.35 -13.43
CA ALA A 76 5.69 -10.97 -14.83
C ALA A 76 4.45 -11.34 -15.65
N THR A 77 3.53 -12.15 -15.09
CA THR A 77 2.42 -12.74 -15.85
C THR A 77 1.08 -12.66 -15.13
N ASN A 78 1.04 -12.86 -13.82
CA ASN A 78 -0.19 -12.92 -13.04
C ASN A 78 -0.42 -11.60 -12.27
N TYR A 79 -1.68 -11.23 -12.12
CA TYR A 79 -2.04 -10.10 -11.26
C TYR A 79 -2.17 -10.54 -9.79
N VAL A 80 -2.05 -9.55 -8.91
CA VAL A 80 -2.31 -9.68 -7.48
C VAL A 80 -3.50 -8.80 -7.11
N THR A 81 -4.43 -9.32 -6.33
CA THR A 81 -5.49 -8.52 -5.71
C THR A 81 -5.04 -8.12 -4.32
N LEU A 82 -4.87 -6.82 -4.06
CA LEU A 82 -4.74 -6.27 -2.72
C LEU A 82 -6.12 -6.05 -2.11
N ARG A 83 -6.25 -6.38 -0.83
CA ARG A 83 -7.43 -6.09 0.00
C ARG A 83 -7.03 -5.13 1.10
N LEU A 84 -7.65 -3.95 1.13
CA LEU A 84 -7.53 -2.97 2.19
C LEU A 84 -8.79 -3.06 3.05
N GLN A 85 -8.63 -3.34 4.33
CA GLN A 85 -9.78 -3.71 5.17
C GLN A 85 -9.73 -3.07 6.55
N LYS A 86 -10.90 -2.57 6.99
CA LYS A 86 -11.27 -2.43 8.40
C LYS A 86 -11.97 -3.72 8.84
N THR A 87 -11.46 -4.37 9.87
CA THR A 87 -11.90 -5.72 10.24
C THR A 87 -13.35 -5.68 10.71
N GLY A 88 -14.22 -6.48 10.08
CA GLY A 88 -15.65 -6.51 10.37
C GLY A 88 -16.46 -5.35 9.76
N ALA A 89 -15.85 -4.52 8.90
CA ALA A 89 -16.51 -3.38 8.27
C ALA A 89 -16.09 -3.24 6.79
N GLU A 90 -15.66 -2.05 6.38
CA GLU A 90 -15.42 -1.70 4.99
C GLU A 90 -14.19 -2.40 4.39
N THR A 91 -14.27 -2.71 3.11
CA THR A 91 -13.19 -3.36 2.35
C THR A 91 -13.10 -2.79 0.94
N ALA A 92 -11.89 -2.37 0.54
CA ALA A 92 -11.55 -2.03 -0.83
C ALA A 92 -10.63 -3.08 -1.44
N TYR A 93 -10.77 -3.28 -2.75
CA TYR A 93 -9.90 -4.17 -3.52
C TYR A 93 -9.17 -3.38 -4.59
N ILE A 94 -7.86 -3.56 -4.68
CA ILE A 94 -7.01 -2.95 -5.70
C ILE A 94 -6.35 -4.08 -6.49
N LYS A 95 -6.54 -4.07 -7.81
CA LYS A 95 -5.83 -4.99 -8.71
C LYS A 95 -4.47 -4.40 -9.04
N LEU A 96 -3.43 -5.23 -8.96
CA LEU A 96 -2.07 -4.93 -9.40
C LEU A 96 -1.67 -5.91 -10.49
N ASP A 97 -1.72 -5.46 -11.73
CA ASP A 97 -1.17 -6.21 -12.88
C ASP A 97 0.37 -6.32 -12.78
N PRO A 98 1.00 -7.21 -13.57
CA PRO A 98 2.45 -7.40 -13.54
C PRO A 98 3.24 -6.09 -13.62
N GLY A 99 4.13 -5.88 -12.66
CA GLY A 99 4.97 -4.68 -12.56
C GLY A 99 4.32 -3.46 -11.90
N GLU A 100 2.99 -3.45 -11.73
CA GLU A 100 2.29 -2.35 -11.08
C GLU A 100 2.55 -2.29 -9.57
N PHE A 101 2.35 -1.10 -9.01
CA PHE A 101 2.50 -0.86 -7.59
C PHE A 101 1.41 0.07 -7.04
N PHE A 102 1.04 -0.17 -5.79
CA PHE A 102 0.16 0.68 -5.01
C PHE A 102 0.94 1.39 -3.92
N VAL A 103 0.70 2.68 -3.77
CA VAL A 103 1.29 3.51 -2.71
C VAL A 103 0.19 3.94 -1.75
N LEU A 104 0.43 3.71 -0.46
CA LEU A 104 -0.42 4.17 0.63
C LEU A 104 0.34 5.20 1.46
N SER A 105 -0.10 6.45 1.38
CA SER A 105 0.47 7.57 2.14
C SER A 105 -0.29 7.89 3.43
N HIS A 106 -1.49 7.30 3.62
CA HIS A 106 -2.29 7.48 4.82
C HIS A 106 -3.05 6.18 5.17
N PRO A 107 -3.15 5.76 6.45
CA PRO A 107 -3.76 4.50 6.83
C PRO A 107 -5.28 4.59 7.00
N ALA A 108 -5.90 5.70 6.60
CA ALA A 108 -7.35 5.90 6.68
C ALA A 108 -7.93 6.00 5.26
N ILE A 109 -9.00 5.23 5.00
CA ILE A 109 -9.73 5.22 3.73
C ILE A 109 -11.23 5.22 4.01
N GLU A 110 -12.01 5.66 3.02
CA GLU A 110 -13.46 5.51 3.04
C GLU A 110 -13.83 4.61 1.86
N VAL A 111 -14.77 3.69 2.10
CA VAL A 111 -15.27 2.79 1.07
C VAL A 111 -16.77 2.65 1.27
N ASP A 112 -17.52 3.09 0.28
CA ASP A 112 -18.97 2.92 0.26
C ASP A 112 -19.36 1.83 -0.74
N THR A 113 -20.23 0.91 -0.32
CA THR A 113 -20.69 -0.22 -1.16
C THR A 113 -21.75 0.20 -2.19
N ALA A 114 -22.53 1.24 -1.90
CA ALA A 114 -23.66 1.71 -2.71
C ALA A 114 -23.39 3.05 -3.44
N GLY A 115 -22.21 3.64 -3.29
CA GLY A 115 -21.88 4.99 -3.79
C GLY A 115 -22.55 6.12 -3.02
N GLY A 116 -22.80 5.92 -1.72
CA GLY A 116 -23.37 6.90 -0.81
C GLY A 116 -22.52 8.16 -0.63
N ALA A 117 -23.08 9.15 0.07
CA ALA A 117 -22.36 10.37 0.42
C ALA A 117 -21.26 10.08 1.46
N PHE A 118 -20.09 10.68 1.25
CA PHE A 118 -18.99 10.62 2.21
C PHE A 118 -19.44 11.04 3.62
N ALA A 119 -19.11 10.20 4.61
CA ALA A 119 -19.36 10.50 6.02
C ALA A 119 -18.06 10.80 6.78
N ALA A 120 -17.14 9.84 6.82
CA ALA A 120 -15.85 9.96 7.50
C ALA A 120 -14.85 8.92 6.97
N PHE A 121 -13.56 9.18 7.16
CA PHE A 121 -12.54 8.17 6.93
C PHE A 121 -12.55 7.09 8.02
N ASN A 122 -12.24 5.87 7.62
CA ASN A 122 -12.09 4.72 8.48
C ASN A 122 -10.63 4.26 8.52
N ASP A 123 -10.17 3.91 9.72
CA ASP A 123 -8.86 3.31 9.94
C ASP A 123 -8.76 1.92 9.28
N LEU A 124 -7.64 1.68 8.59
CA LEU A 124 -7.28 0.36 8.11
C LEU A 124 -6.71 -0.52 9.24
N ASP A 125 -7.16 -1.76 9.28
CA ASP A 125 -6.62 -2.78 10.19
C ASP A 125 -5.68 -3.75 9.45
N THR A 126 -5.99 -4.10 8.21
CA THR A 126 -5.17 -5.06 7.45
C THR A 126 -5.04 -4.68 5.99
N ILE A 127 -3.88 -5.02 5.42
CA ILE A 127 -3.67 -5.12 3.99
C ILE A 127 -3.26 -6.56 3.70
N ALA A 128 -4.04 -7.23 2.85
CA ALA A 128 -3.79 -8.60 2.43
C ALA A 128 -3.67 -8.68 0.91
N ALA A 129 -3.15 -9.80 0.42
CA ALA A 129 -3.05 -10.05 -1.00
C ALA A 129 -3.38 -11.50 -1.35
N GLU A 130 -3.91 -11.68 -2.55
CA GLU A 130 -4.09 -12.99 -3.17
C GLU A 130 -3.59 -12.92 -4.61
N ALA A 131 -2.80 -13.90 -5.02
CA ALA A 131 -2.32 -14.00 -6.38
C ALA A 131 -3.37 -14.69 -7.25
N ASN A 132 -3.45 -14.30 -8.51
CA ASN A 132 -4.24 -15.02 -9.50
C ASN A 132 -3.44 -16.17 -10.10
N THR A 133 -4.11 -17.29 -10.40
CA THR A 133 -3.67 -18.45 -11.22
C THR A 133 -2.38 -19.18 -10.82
N ALA A 134 -1.35 -18.49 -10.35
CA ALA A 134 -0.11 -19.01 -9.78
C ALA A 134 0.43 -18.03 -8.72
N ALA A 135 1.38 -18.49 -7.90
CA ALA A 135 1.95 -17.65 -6.86
C ALA A 135 2.76 -16.48 -7.46
N CYS A 136 2.60 -15.28 -6.90
CA CYS A 136 3.25 -14.04 -7.31
C CYS A 136 4.22 -13.55 -6.24
N LYS A 137 5.32 -12.92 -6.67
CA LYS A 137 6.21 -12.19 -5.74
C LYS A 137 5.66 -10.79 -5.50
N VAL A 138 5.41 -10.44 -4.25
CA VAL A 138 4.97 -9.10 -3.85
C VAL A 138 6.06 -8.43 -3.01
N GLU A 139 6.55 -7.29 -3.48
CA GLU A 139 7.49 -6.45 -2.73
C GLU A 139 6.71 -5.48 -1.84
N ILE A 140 7.12 -5.40 -0.58
CA ILE A 140 6.53 -4.56 0.44
C ILE A 140 7.62 -3.65 0.99
N PHE A 141 7.32 -2.36 1.10
CA PHE A 141 8.12 -1.42 1.85
C PHE A 141 7.20 -0.64 2.77
N VAL A 142 7.54 -0.52 4.05
CA VAL A 142 6.79 0.25 5.05
C VAL A 142 7.74 1.09 5.87
N ALA A 143 7.34 2.33 6.18
CA ALA A 143 8.08 3.24 7.06
C ALA A 143 7.17 3.78 8.16
N THR A 144 7.72 3.90 9.36
CA THR A 144 7.03 4.35 10.57
C THR A 144 7.88 5.27 11.43
N ALA A 145 7.19 6.09 12.23
CA ALA A 145 7.79 6.99 13.21
C ALA A 145 8.03 6.39 14.59
#